data_AF-A0A2A5A7P0-F1
#
_entry.id   AF-A0A2A5A7P0-F1
#
_cell.length_a   1.000
_cell.length_b   1.000
_cell.length_c   1.000
_cell.angle_alpha   90.00
_cell.angle_beta   90.00
_cell.angle_gamma   90.00
#
_symmetry.space_group_name_H-M   'P 1'
#
loop_
_entity.id
_entity.type
_entity.pdbx_description
1 polymer ?
#
loop_
_entity_poly.entity_id
_entity_poly.type
_entity_poly.pdbx_seq_one_letter_code
_entity_poly.pdbx_strand_id
1 'polypeptide(L)'
;MKYISVLLMFLLSLCANTKLGANDGDFFEDSIGWMHGSCLAIKNNEIKIPIDITLVRLDVKNIIETASLVEKASSGDECFPLRDDRSEINIGNGYSFYKVESESKVDLAIAVIDAENLNASNFGYCSTSEGIEYFVKESSAIVWTGYYYLGYDSEVTCKSTR
;
A
#
# COMPACT_ATOMS: atom_id res chain seq x y z
N MET A 1 36.40 60.88 3.05
CA MET A 1 35.36 59.82 2.96
C MET A 1 35.83 58.64 3.78
N LYS A 2 35.05 58.26 4.80
CA LYS A 2 35.27 57.12 5.69
C LYS A 2 34.72 55.86 5.00
N TYR A 3 35.48 54.78 4.94
CA TYR A 3 34.91 53.45 4.71
C TYR A 3 35.26 52.54 5.88
N ILE A 4 34.20 52.10 6.53
CA ILE A 4 34.11 51.35 7.76
C ILE A 4 34.36 49.88 7.46
N SER A 5 35.22 49.29 8.29
CA SER A 5 35.44 47.85 8.41
C SER A 5 34.15 47.18 8.88
N VAL A 6 33.62 46.20 8.13
CA VAL A 6 32.60 45.27 8.65
C VAL A 6 33.08 43.84 8.37
N LEU A 7 33.62 43.25 9.43
CA LEU A 7 33.89 41.84 9.59
C LEU A 7 32.54 41.12 9.71
N LEU A 8 32.18 40.28 8.73
CA LEU A 8 30.98 39.44 8.80
C LEU A 8 31.42 37.97 8.92
N MET A 9 31.51 37.49 10.16
CA MET A 9 31.52 36.07 10.48
C MET A 9 30.12 35.51 10.24
N PHE A 10 29.96 34.59 9.28
CA PHE A 10 28.78 33.73 9.20
C PHE A 10 29.17 32.29 9.55
N LEU A 11 28.47 31.78 10.56
CA LEU A 11 28.63 30.49 11.21
C LEU A 11 28.35 29.34 10.26
N LEU A 12 29.27 28.37 10.22
CA LEU A 12 29.07 27.06 9.60
C LEU A 12 28.08 26.26 10.46
N SER A 13 26.81 26.23 10.07
CA SER A 13 25.82 25.28 10.59
C SER A 13 25.98 23.94 9.88
N LEU A 14 26.83 23.07 10.42
CA LEU A 14 26.85 21.64 10.10
C LEU A 14 25.60 20.99 10.69
N CYS A 15 24.53 20.89 9.91
CA CYS A 15 23.47 19.93 10.21
C CYS A 15 24.03 18.53 9.92
N ALA A 16 24.53 17.87 10.96
CA ALA A 16 24.80 16.44 10.94
C ALA A 16 23.46 15.71 10.75
N ASN A 17 23.15 15.33 9.51
CA ASN A 17 22.09 14.36 9.25
C ASN A 17 22.60 12.98 9.67
N THR A 18 22.43 12.66 10.95
CA THR A 18 22.35 11.28 11.41
C THR A 18 21.22 10.60 10.65
N LYS A 19 21.56 9.72 9.71
CA LYS A 19 20.65 8.67 9.23
C LYS A 19 20.33 7.80 10.44
N LEU A 20 19.21 8.09 11.10
CA LEU A 20 18.57 7.13 11.99
C LEU A 20 18.15 5.92 11.17
N GLY A 21 18.27 4.75 11.80
CA GLY A 21 18.15 3.43 11.18
C GLY A 21 16.86 3.22 10.41
N ALA A 22 16.94 2.29 9.45
CA ALA A 22 15.78 1.69 8.83
C ALA A 22 14.82 1.21 9.94
N ASN A 23 13.67 1.87 10.02
CA ASN A 23 12.56 1.42 10.84
C ASN A 23 12.04 0.13 10.18
N ASP A 24 11.77 -0.90 10.99
CA ASP A 24 11.10 -2.14 10.54
C ASP A 24 9.75 -1.88 9.83
N GLY A 25 9.19 -0.66 9.93
CA GLY A 25 8.00 -0.23 9.19
C GLY A 25 8.17 -0.03 7.68
N ASP A 26 9.40 0.14 7.18
CA ASP A 26 9.64 0.32 5.73
C ASP A 26 9.51 -1.01 4.97
N PHE A 27 9.78 -2.13 5.65
CA PHE A 27 9.70 -3.49 5.08
C PHE A 27 8.28 -3.95 4.75
N PHE A 28 7.27 -3.39 5.44
CA PHE A 28 5.88 -3.80 5.19
C PHE A 28 5.23 -3.05 4.03
N GLU A 29 5.65 -1.81 3.76
CA GLU A 29 5.02 -0.96 2.75
C GLU A 29 5.32 -1.41 1.31
N ASP A 30 6.50 -2.02 1.07
CA ASP A 30 6.92 -2.46 -0.26
C ASP A 30 6.56 -3.93 -0.58
N SER A 31 6.15 -4.68 0.44
CA SER A 31 5.91 -6.13 0.38
C SER A 31 4.45 -6.52 0.61
N ILE A 32 3.61 -5.60 1.09
CA ILE A 32 2.16 -5.81 1.28
C ILE A 32 1.37 -4.85 0.38
N GLY A 33 0.37 -5.37 -0.32
CA GLY A 33 -0.56 -4.59 -1.12
C GLY A 33 -2.00 -5.07 -0.99
N TRP A 34 -2.94 -4.20 -1.34
CA TRP A 34 -4.37 -4.55 -1.35
C TRP A 34 -4.82 -4.90 -2.77
N MET A 35 -5.89 -5.69 -2.87
CA MET A 35 -6.43 -6.16 -4.14
C MET A 35 -7.93 -5.89 -4.26
N HIS A 36 -8.32 -5.56 -5.49
CA HIS A 36 -9.70 -5.62 -5.94
C HIS A 36 -9.77 -6.34 -7.29
N GLY A 37 -10.44 -7.48 -7.33
CA GLY A 37 -10.40 -8.38 -8.48
C GLY A 37 -9.02 -9.00 -8.66
N SER A 38 -8.59 -9.06 -9.92
CA SER A 38 -7.26 -9.51 -10.34
C SER A 38 -6.20 -8.39 -10.35
N CYS A 39 -6.44 -7.27 -9.64
CA CYS A 39 -5.49 -6.16 -9.58
C CYS A 39 -4.93 -5.96 -8.17
N LEU A 40 -3.61 -6.05 -8.06
CA LEU A 40 -2.83 -5.67 -6.88
C LEU A 40 -2.45 -4.19 -6.98
N ALA A 41 -2.65 -3.45 -5.90
CA ALA A 41 -2.10 -2.13 -5.65
C ALA A 41 -1.10 -2.19 -4.49
N ILE A 42 0.16 -1.83 -4.75
CA ILE A 42 1.27 -1.93 -3.79
C ILE A 42 2.21 -0.74 -3.94
N LYS A 43 2.81 -0.25 -2.84
CA LYS A 43 3.76 0.88 -2.88
C LYS A 43 5.18 0.44 -3.24
N ASN A 44 5.27 -0.41 -4.26
CA ASN A 44 6.53 -0.91 -4.82
C ASN A 44 6.39 -0.96 -6.34
N ASN A 45 7.14 -0.10 -7.03
CA ASN A 45 7.07 0.04 -8.49
C ASN A 45 8.13 -0.79 -9.23
N GLU A 46 9.04 -1.44 -8.48
CA GLU A 46 10.26 -2.11 -8.94
C GLU A 46 10.17 -3.65 -8.78
N ILE A 47 8.97 -4.19 -8.53
CA ILE A 47 8.74 -5.63 -8.47
C ILE A 47 9.15 -6.30 -9.78
N LYS A 48 10.02 -7.31 -9.68
CA LYS A 48 10.42 -8.16 -10.80
C LYS A 48 9.36 -9.24 -10.99
N ILE A 49 8.83 -9.31 -12.20
CA ILE A 49 7.79 -10.28 -12.60
C ILE A 49 8.36 -11.32 -13.59
N PRO A 50 7.87 -12.57 -13.58
CA PRO A 50 6.84 -13.09 -12.68
C PRO A 50 7.38 -13.38 -11.27
N ILE A 51 6.53 -13.25 -10.25
CA ILE A 51 6.83 -13.62 -8.86
C ILE A 51 5.57 -14.20 -8.21
N ASP A 52 5.77 -15.19 -7.34
CA ASP A 52 4.70 -15.76 -6.53
C ASP A 52 4.43 -14.88 -5.30
N ILE A 53 3.15 -14.79 -4.95
CA ILE A 53 2.67 -14.03 -3.81
C ILE A 53 1.71 -14.90 -3.00
N THR A 54 1.60 -14.59 -1.72
CA THR A 54 0.56 -15.15 -0.88
C THR A 54 -0.63 -14.21 -0.85
N LEU A 55 -1.81 -14.71 -1.18
CA LEU A 55 -3.08 -13.99 -1.09
C LEU A 55 -3.80 -14.37 0.20
N VAL A 56 -4.16 -13.36 0.98
CA VAL A 56 -5.14 -13.48 2.06
C VAL A 56 -6.47 -12.94 1.57
N ARG A 57 -7.42 -13.84 1.30
CA ARG A 57 -8.74 -13.47 0.80
C ARG A 57 -9.60 -12.87 1.91
N LEU A 58 -10.29 -11.78 1.57
CA LEU A 58 -11.14 -11.04 2.50
C LEU A 58 -12.63 -11.17 2.16
N ASP A 59 -12.94 -11.56 0.93
CA ASP A 59 -14.27 -11.85 0.42
C ASP A 59 -14.83 -13.20 0.91
N VAL A 60 -13.93 -14.11 1.30
CA VAL A 60 -14.24 -15.39 1.95
C VAL A 60 -13.39 -15.57 3.19
N LYS A 61 -13.99 -16.12 4.25
CA LYS A 61 -13.32 -16.21 5.56
C LYS A 61 -12.18 -17.23 5.55
N ASN A 62 -11.04 -16.82 6.11
CA ASN A 62 -9.90 -17.67 6.46
C ASN A 62 -9.27 -18.44 5.28
N ILE A 63 -9.26 -17.86 4.07
CA ILE A 63 -8.57 -18.45 2.92
C ILE A 63 -7.23 -17.76 2.68
N ILE A 64 -6.19 -18.57 2.62
CA ILE A 64 -4.84 -18.20 2.19
C ILE A 64 -4.50 -19.07 0.99
N GLU A 65 -4.11 -18.47 -0.12
CA GLU A 65 -3.72 -19.18 -1.34
C GLU A 65 -2.50 -18.54 -2.00
N THR A 66 -1.87 -19.25 -2.93
CA THR A 66 -0.77 -18.71 -3.73
C THR A 66 -1.31 -18.18 -5.05
N ALA A 67 -0.73 -17.08 -5.53
CA ALA A 67 -1.00 -16.51 -6.84
C ALA A 67 0.30 -15.97 -7.43
N SER A 68 0.26 -15.48 -8.68
CA SER A 68 1.45 -14.90 -9.32
C SER A 68 1.16 -13.51 -9.87
N LEU A 69 2.13 -12.61 -9.70
CA LEU A 69 2.18 -11.33 -10.40
C LEU A 69 2.77 -11.55 -11.78
N VAL A 70 2.00 -11.25 -12.82
CA VAL A 70 2.38 -11.59 -14.20
C VAL A 70 2.70 -10.37 -15.05
N GLU A 71 2.13 -9.22 -14.74
CA GLU A 71 2.23 -8.01 -15.56
C GLU A 71 1.98 -6.76 -14.74
N LYS A 72 2.57 -5.62 -15.13
CA LYS A 72 2.24 -4.31 -14.57
C LYS A 72 0.97 -3.78 -15.26
N ALA A 73 -0.04 -3.45 -14.47
CA ALA A 73 -1.29 -2.89 -15.00
C ALA A 73 -1.11 -1.39 -15.28
N SER A 74 -1.66 -0.93 -16.41
CA SER A 74 -1.61 0.48 -16.82
C SER A 74 -2.96 1.06 -17.25
N SER A 75 -4.06 0.30 -17.14
CA SER A 75 -5.39 0.77 -17.54
C SER A 75 -6.52 0.27 -16.64
N GLY A 76 -7.65 0.98 -16.69
CA GLY A 76 -8.88 0.64 -15.97
C GLY A 76 -9.59 -0.64 -16.47
N ASP A 77 -9.27 -1.10 -17.68
CA ASP A 77 -9.83 -2.33 -18.26
C ASP A 77 -9.27 -3.58 -17.58
N GLU A 78 -8.01 -3.49 -17.12
CA GLU A 78 -7.30 -4.58 -16.45
C GLU A 78 -7.35 -4.47 -14.92
N CYS A 79 -7.51 -3.24 -14.42
CA CYS A 79 -7.39 -2.92 -13.01
C CYS A 79 -8.41 -1.85 -12.61
N PHE A 80 -9.43 -2.22 -11.82
CA PHE A 80 -10.48 -1.28 -11.41
C PHE A 80 -9.97 0.00 -10.71
N PRO A 81 -8.94 -0.04 -9.86
CA PRO A 81 -8.30 1.16 -9.33
C PRO A 81 -7.79 2.18 -10.34
N LEU A 82 -7.50 1.75 -11.58
CA LEU A 82 -6.97 2.58 -12.67
C LEU A 82 -8.06 3.13 -13.60
N ARG A 83 -9.34 2.99 -13.26
CA ARG A 83 -10.42 3.66 -14.00
C ARG A 83 -10.35 5.17 -13.86
N ASP A 84 -10.89 5.89 -14.84
CA ASP A 84 -10.77 7.35 -14.97
C ASP A 84 -11.24 8.11 -13.72
N ASP A 85 -12.28 7.62 -13.05
CA ASP A 85 -12.86 8.20 -11.83
C ASP A 85 -12.02 7.98 -10.55
N ARG A 86 -10.95 7.19 -10.63
CA ARG A 86 -10.21 6.67 -9.45
C ARG A 86 -8.70 6.77 -9.57
N SER A 87 -8.19 6.71 -10.81
CA SER A 87 -6.77 6.51 -11.11
C SER A 87 -5.89 7.60 -10.51
N GLU A 88 -6.27 8.87 -10.66
CA GLU A 88 -5.48 10.01 -10.19
C GLU A 88 -5.19 9.92 -8.69
N ILE A 89 -6.22 9.63 -7.88
CA ILE A 89 -6.08 9.56 -6.43
C ILE A 89 -5.32 8.29 -6.02
N ASN A 90 -5.63 7.14 -6.61
CA ASN A 90 -4.95 5.89 -6.24
C ASN A 90 -3.46 5.92 -6.64
N ILE A 91 -3.12 6.47 -7.81
CA ILE A 91 -1.72 6.70 -8.21
C ILE A 91 -1.07 7.76 -7.30
N GLY A 92 -1.78 8.85 -7.01
CA GLY A 92 -1.31 9.93 -6.12
C GLY A 92 -1.00 9.46 -4.69
N ASN A 93 -1.66 8.39 -4.24
CA ASN A 93 -1.38 7.71 -2.97
C ASN A 93 -0.13 6.81 -2.99
N GLY A 94 0.60 6.78 -4.12
CA GLY A 94 1.87 6.07 -4.26
C GLY A 94 1.75 4.62 -4.71
N TYR A 95 0.57 4.16 -5.13
CA TYR A 95 0.39 2.79 -5.58
C TYR A 95 0.91 2.57 -7.00
N SER A 96 1.57 1.44 -7.18
CA SER A 96 1.77 0.78 -8.47
C SER A 96 0.83 -0.42 -8.57
N PHE A 97 0.44 -0.72 -9.80
CA PHE A 97 -0.62 -1.70 -10.07
C PHE A 97 -0.10 -2.88 -10.88
N TYR A 98 -0.51 -4.08 -10.51
CA TYR A 98 -0.06 -5.32 -11.11
C TYR A 98 -1.23 -6.28 -11.31
N LYS A 99 -1.19 -7.04 -12.41
CA LYS A 99 -2.15 -8.11 -12.71
C LYS A 99 -1.76 -9.36 -11.95
N VAL A 100 -2.75 -9.95 -11.29
CA VAL A 100 -2.63 -11.15 -10.48
C VAL A 100 -3.34 -12.30 -11.18
N GLU A 101 -2.62 -13.39 -11.42
CA GLU A 101 -3.19 -14.67 -11.83
C GLU A 101 -3.35 -15.57 -10.61
N SER A 102 -4.57 -16.04 -10.37
CA SER A 102 -4.94 -16.92 -9.26
C SER A 102 -5.84 -18.03 -9.76
N GLU A 103 -5.84 -19.18 -9.09
CA GLU A 103 -6.69 -20.32 -9.45
C GLU A 103 -8.18 -20.01 -9.26
N SER A 104 -8.49 -19.13 -8.30
CA SER A 104 -9.84 -18.80 -7.89
C SER A 104 -10.17 -17.33 -8.17
N LYS A 105 -11.44 -17.03 -8.46
CA LYS A 105 -11.86 -15.63 -8.60
C LYS A 105 -11.78 -14.93 -7.24
N VAL A 106 -10.98 -13.88 -7.18
CA VAL A 106 -10.83 -12.99 -6.01
C VAL A 106 -11.67 -11.73 -6.20
N ASP A 107 -12.39 -11.29 -5.16
CA ASP A 107 -13.02 -9.97 -5.12
C ASP A 107 -12.18 -8.98 -4.32
N LEU A 108 -11.94 -9.25 -3.03
CA LEU A 108 -11.08 -8.44 -2.16
C LEU A 108 -10.02 -9.32 -1.49
N ALA A 109 -8.77 -8.87 -1.49
CA ALA A 109 -7.68 -9.57 -0.82
C ALA A 109 -6.57 -8.61 -0.38
N ILE A 110 -5.66 -9.12 0.45
CA ILE A 110 -4.35 -8.52 0.70
C ILE A 110 -3.30 -9.51 0.18
N ALA A 111 -2.40 -9.03 -0.65
CA ALA A 111 -1.26 -9.80 -1.14
C ALA A 111 -0.02 -9.50 -0.30
N VAL A 112 0.79 -10.53 -0.07
CA VAL A 112 2.09 -10.40 0.60
C VAL A 112 3.16 -11.13 -0.21
N ILE A 113 4.26 -10.42 -0.49
CA ILE A 113 5.46 -10.94 -1.12
C ILE A 113 6.33 -11.61 -0.06
N ASP A 114 6.91 -12.78 -0.38
CA ASP A 114 7.87 -13.49 0.47
C ASP A 114 7.41 -13.74 1.92
N ALA A 115 6.12 -14.00 2.13
CA ALA A 115 5.57 -14.31 3.45
C ALA A 115 5.43 -15.80 3.73
N GLU A 116 5.75 -16.17 4.96
CA GLU A 116 5.51 -17.49 5.53
C GLU A 116 4.65 -17.36 6.80
N ASN A 117 3.88 -18.40 7.12
CA ASN A 117 3.12 -18.52 8.38
C ASN A 117 2.13 -17.38 8.66
N LEU A 118 1.48 -16.86 7.62
CA LEU A 118 0.42 -15.86 7.78
C LEU A 118 -0.79 -16.42 8.52
N ASN A 119 -1.41 -15.58 9.34
CA ASN A 119 -2.69 -15.87 9.97
C ASN A 119 -3.78 -14.98 9.37
N ALA A 120 -4.70 -15.56 8.61
CA ALA A 120 -5.77 -14.83 7.93
C ALA A 120 -6.62 -13.97 8.88
N SER A 121 -6.74 -14.33 10.17
CA SER A 121 -7.51 -13.53 11.14
C SER A 121 -6.91 -12.16 11.43
N ASN A 122 -5.65 -11.95 11.07
CA ASN A 122 -4.93 -10.69 11.25
C ASN A 122 -5.24 -9.67 10.16
N PHE A 123 -5.84 -10.10 9.06
CA PHE A 123 -6.10 -9.30 7.88
C PHE A 123 -7.56 -8.87 7.87
N GLY A 124 -7.84 -7.68 7.37
CA GLY A 124 -9.20 -7.20 7.26
C GLY A 124 -9.33 -5.95 6.43
N TYR A 125 -10.58 -5.53 6.28
CA TYR A 125 -10.94 -4.28 5.64
C TYR A 125 -12.19 -3.70 6.29
N CYS A 126 -12.41 -2.42 6.03
CA CYS A 126 -13.67 -1.74 6.29
C CYS A 126 -13.87 -0.62 5.26
N SER A 127 -15.10 -0.15 5.13
CA SER A 127 -15.48 0.90 4.18
C SER A 127 -15.50 2.26 4.88
N THR A 128 -14.93 3.26 4.23
CA THR A 128 -15.06 4.69 4.57
C THR A 128 -16.15 5.33 3.71
N SER A 129 -16.36 6.64 3.84
CA SER A 129 -17.30 7.34 2.97
C SER A 129 -16.86 7.32 1.51
N GLU A 130 -15.56 7.24 1.20
CA GLU A 130 -15.03 7.42 -0.16
C GLU A 130 -14.22 6.22 -0.67
N GLY A 131 -14.06 5.17 0.14
CA GLY A 131 -13.10 4.13 -0.15
C GLY A 131 -13.17 2.91 0.77
N ILE A 132 -12.16 2.08 0.62
CA ILE A 132 -11.94 0.88 1.44
C ILE A 132 -10.58 1.02 2.13
N GLU A 133 -10.59 0.89 3.44
CA GLU A 133 -9.39 0.78 4.26
C GLU A 133 -9.09 -0.69 4.54
N TYR A 134 -7.95 -1.16 4.08
CA TYR A 134 -7.38 -2.46 4.35
C TYR A 134 -6.41 -2.34 5.52
N PHE A 135 -6.31 -3.39 6.34
CA PHE A 135 -5.38 -3.40 7.47
C PHE A 135 -4.82 -4.79 7.75
N VAL A 136 -3.62 -4.81 8.32
CA VAL A 136 -3.01 -5.99 8.93
C VAL A 136 -2.74 -5.70 10.40
N LYS A 137 -3.06 -6.67 11.27
CA LYS A 137 -2.86 -6.59 12.71
C LYS A 137 -1.81 -7.58 13.18
N GLU A 138 -0.99 -7.16 14.12
CA GLU A 138 -0.22 -8.07 14.95
C GLU A 138 -0.69 -7.95 16.40
N SER A 139 -1.15 -9.07 16.94
CA SER A 139 -1.87 -9.11 18.21
C SER A 139 -3.10 -8.19 18.19
N SER A 140 -2.97 -6.95 18.68
CA SER A 140 -4.04 -5.94 18.69
C SER A 140 -3.67 -4.65 17.99
N ALA A 141 -2.42 -4.50 17.54
CA ALA A 141 -1.93 -3.29 16.90
C ALA A 141 -2.07 -3.41 15.38
N ILE A 142 -2.53 -2.35 14.72
CA ILE A 142 -2.45 -2.26 13.26
C ILE A 142 -0.99 -1.99 12.90
N VAL A 143 -0.41 -2.85 12.06
CA VAL A 143 0.99 -2.77 11.62
C VAL A 143 1.12 -2.31 10.16
N TRP A 144 0.04 -2.41 9.39
CA TRP A 144 -0.01 -1.97 8.00
C TRP A 144 -1.43 -1.51 7.65
N THR A 145 -1.54 -0.49 6.80
CA THR A 145 -2.79 -0.06 6.20
C THR A 145 -2.65 0.21 4.70
N GLY A 146 -3.74 -0.01 3.98
CA GLY A 146 -3.85 0.32 2.57
C GLY A 146 -5.19 1.00 2.30
N TYR A 147 -5.22 1.96 1.37
CA TYR A 147 -6.45 2.69 1.05
C TYR A 147 -6.76 2.62 -0.44
N TYR A 148 -7.97 2.18 -0.75
CA TYR A 148 -8.51 2.17 -2.11
C TYR A 148 -9.61 3.21 -2.24
N TYR A 149 -9.35 4.25 -3.02
CA TYR A 149 -10.34 5.27 -3.36
C TYR A 149 -11.31 4.76 -4.44
N LEU A 150 -12.61 4.83 -4.15
CA LEU A 150 -13.66 4.26 -4.99
C LEU A 150 -14.22 5.24 -6.04
N GLY A 151 -14.08 6.54 -5.86
CA GLY A 151 -14.68 7.55 -6.75
C GLY A 151 -16.17 7.81 -6.52
N TYR A 152 -16.75 7.22 -5.47
CA TYR A 152 -18.14 7.38 -5.10
C TYR A 152 -18.36 7.14 -3.60
N ASP A 153 -19.50 7.62 -3.10
CA ASP A 153 -19.87 7.46 -1.70
C ASP A 153 -20.26 6.02 -1.37
N SER A 154 -19.76 5.51 -0.24
CA SER A 154 -20.05 4.15 0.24
C SER A 154 -20.57 4.14 1.69
N GLU A 155 -21.27 3.06 2.06
CA GLU A 155 -21.75 2.88 3.43
C GLU A 155 -20.55 2.66 4.38
N VAL A 156 -20.44 3.53 5.38
CA VAL A 156 -19.31 3.50 6.33
C VAL A 156 -19.45 2.31 7.29
N THR A 157 -18.46 1.43 7.27
CA THR A 157 -18.37 0.28 8.19
C THR A 157 -17.13 0.33 9.08
N CYS A 158 -16.17 1.21 8.77
CA CYS A 158 -15.05 1.47 9.66
C CYS A 158 -15.56 2.07 10.97
N LYS A 159 -15.19 1.43 12.09
CA LYS A 159 -15.44 2.01 13.41
C LYS A 159 -14.58 3.27 13.53
N SER A 160 -15.19 4.37 13.95
CA SER A 160 -14.45 5.58 14.35
C SER A 160 -13.54 5.20 15.52
N THR A 161 -12.31 4.84 15.21
CA THR A 161 -11.28 4.55 16.20
C THR A 161 -10.47 5.82 16.35
N ARG A 162 -11.01 6.77 17.11
CA ARG A 162 -10.25 7.87 17.70
C ARG A 162 -10.20 7.65 19.20
#